data_AF-E2ATJ3-F1
#
_entry.id   AF-E2ATJ3-F1
#
_cell.length_a   1.000
_cell.length_b   1.000
_cell.length_c   1.000
_cell.angle_alpha   90.00
_cell.angle_beta   90.00
_cell.angle_gamma   90.00
#
_symmetry.space_group_name_H-M   'P 1'
#
loop_
_entity.id
_entity.type
_entity.pdbx_description
1 polymer ?
#
loop_
_entity_poly.entity_id
_entity_poly.type
_entity_poly.pdbx_seq_one_letter_code
_entity_poly.pdbx_strand_id
1 'polypeptide(L)' 'FVIGIHHGKSKPENSNDFLRLFVDEMKELEQNGIEINKQVISICINDILCDTPARSYVCKIKGHNRYEGC' A
#
# COMPACT_ATOMS: atom_id res chain seq x y z
N PHE A 1 11.96 -0.10 -9.58
CA PHE A 1 12.53 -0.32 -8.24
C PHE A 1 11.47 -1.00 -7.39
N VAL A 2 11.83 -2.00 -6.59
CA VAL A 2 10.87 -2.74 -5.74
C VAL A 2 10.93 -2.17 -4.33
N ILE A 3 9.80 -1.75 -3.79
CA ILE A 3 9.70 -1.09 -2.47
C ILE A 3 9.22 -2.03 -1.35
N GLY A 4 8.79 -3.25 -1.67
CA GLY A 4 8.34 -4.23 -0.69
C GLY A 4 8.19 -5.62 -1.31
N ILE A 5 8.66 -6.64 -0.59
CA ILE A 5 8.55 -8.05 -0.99
C ILE A 5 8.03 -8.84 0.22
N HIS A 6 7.01 -9.65 0.00
CA HIS A 6 6.54 -10.61 0.97
C HIS A 6 6.94 -12.02 0.55
N HIS A 7 7.45 -12.82 1.49
CA HIS A 7 7.75 -14.24 1.30
C HIS A 7 7.08 -15.07 2.39
N GLY A 8 6.25 -16.04 1.98
CA GLY A 8 5.56 -16.97 2.88
C GLY A 8 4.79 -18.00 2.07
N LYS A 9 4.30 -19.06 2.72
CA LYS A 9 3.51 -20.13 2.05
C LYS A 9 2.22 -19.61 1.42
N SER A 10 1.65 -18.55 1.97
CA SER A 10 0.41 -17.93 1.53
C SER A 10 0.52 -16.41 1.65
N LYS A 11 -0.37 -15.65 0.99
CA LYS A 11 -0.50 -14.21 1.25
C LYS A 11 -0.83 -13.99 2.73
N PRO A 12 -0.30 -12.91 3.36
CA PRO A 12 -0.68 -12.57 4.73
C PRO A 12 -2.20 -12.43 4.81
N GLU A 13 -2.81 -13.01 5.84
CA GLU A 13 -4.27 -12.96 5.99
C GLU A 13 -4.79 -11.51 6.09
N ASN A 14 -3.99 -10.65 6.71
CA ASN A 14 -4.30 -9.25 6.88
C ASN A 14 -3.35 -8.39 6.04
N SER A 15 -3.91 -7.69 5.05
CA SER A 15 -3.18 -6.75 4.20
C SER A 15 -2.52 -5.62 4.96
N ASN A 16 -3.06 -5.23 6.12
CA ASN A 16 -2.46 -4.19 6.95
C ASN A 16 -1.09 -4.61 7.47
N ASP A 17 -0.87 -5.87 7.80
CA ASP A 17 0.43 -6.32 8.36
C ASP A 17 1.55 -6.20 7.32
N PHE A 18 1.21 -6.34 6.03
CA PHE A 18 2.14 -6.13 4.93
C PHE A 18 2.35 -4.64 4.60
N LEU A 19 1.27 -3.85 4.59
CA LEU A 19 1.30 -2.45 4.16
C LEU A 19 1.67 -1.47 5.27
N ARG A 20 1.70 -1.90 6.54
CA ARG A 20 1.85 -1.03 7.71
C ARG A 20 3.08 -0.13 7.60
N LEU A 21 4.23 -0.73 7.29
CA LEU A 21 5.50 -0.02 7.19
C LEU A 21 5.44 1.09 6.13
N PHE A 22 4.91 0.76 4.95
CA PHE A 22 4.74 1.73 3.86
C PHE A 22 3.77 2.87 4.24
N VAL A 23 2.64 2.54 4.87
CA VAL A 23 1.62 3.53 5.25
C VAL A 23 2.15 4.47 6.33
N ASP A 24 2.86 3.93 7.33
CA ASP A 24 3.39 4.75 8.42
C ASP A 24 4.52 5.67 7.91
N GLU A 25 5.43 5.18 7.05
CA GLU A 25 6.46 6.01 6.41
C GLU A 25 5.84 7.11 5.54
N MET A 26 4.86 6.78 4.69
CA MET A 26 4.21 7.76 3.83
C MET A 26 3.48 8.82 4.64
N LYS A 27 2.84 8.47 5.76
CA LYS A 27 2.22 9.46 6.64
C LYS A 27 3.24 10.42 7.24
N GLU A 28 4.42 9.94 7.63
CA GLU A 28 5.48 10.82 8.13
C GLU A 28 5.98 11.75 7.01
N LEU A 29 6.13 11.25 5.79
CA LEU A 29 6.54 12.05 4.63
C LEU A 29 5.48 13.07 4.22
N GLU A 30 4.20 12.74 4.29
CA GLU A 30 3.12 13.70 4.00
C GLU A 30 3.01 14.79 5.08
N GLN A 31 3.26 14.46 6.35
CA GLN A 31 3.17 15.41 7.47
C GLN A 31 4.40 16.32 7.59
N ASN A 32 5.60 15.74 7.48
CA ASN A 32 6.86 16.44 7.74
C ASN A 32 7.58 16.87 6.46
N GLY A 33 7.17 16.32 5.30
CA GLY A 33 7.93 16.44 4.06
C GLY A 33 9.23 15.65 4.08
N ILE A 34 10.00 15.78 3.00
CA ILE A 34 11.36 15.26 2.90
C ILE A 34 12.36 16.41 2.78
N GLU A 35 13.45 16.39 3.54
CA GLU A 35 14.52 17.37 3.42
C GLU A 35 15.53 16.92 2.35
N ILE A 36 15.63 17.69 1.26
CA ILE A 36 16.62 17.47 0.20
C ILE A 36 17.31 18.81 -0.07
N ASN A 37 18.65 18.84 0.04
CA ASN A 37 19.44 20.07 -0.16
C ASN A 37 18.98 21.26 0.71
N LYS A 38 18.63 21.00 1.99
CA LYS A 38 18.10 22.00 2.96
C LYS A 38 16.76 22.62 2.56
N GLN A 39 16.03 22.00 1.63
CA GLN A 39 14.67 22.37 1.28
C GLN A 39 13.73 21.25 1.67
N VAL A 40 12.64 21.60 2.36
CA VAL A 40 11.58 20.67 2.70
C VAL A 40 10.62 20.58 1.52
N ILE A 41 10.49 19.37 0.98
CA ILE A 41 9.59 19.06 -0.13
C ILE A 41 8.40 18.32 0.46
N SER A 42 7.19 18.87 0.28
CA SER A 42 5.97 18.18 0.66
C SER A 42 5.70 17.04 -0.33
N ILE A 43 5.41 15.86 0.21
CA ILE A 43 5.02 14.68 -0.57
C ILE A 43 3.52 14.48 -0.39
N CYS A 44 2.82 14.13 -1.46
CA CYS A 44 1.44 13.66 -1.41
C CYS A 44 1.25 12.49 -2.37
N ILE A 45 0.49 11.47 -1.95
CA ILE A 45 0.12 10.35 -2.84
C ILE A 45 -1.11 10.75 -3.64
N ASN A 46 -1.00 10.79 -4.98
CA ASN A 46 -2.15 11.05 -5.85
C ASN A 46 -2.99 9.79 -6.10
N ASP A 47 -2.33 8.68 -6.50
CA ASP A 47 -3.00 7.44 -6.86
C ASP A 47 -2.18 6.21 -6.48
N ILE A 48 -2.87 5.11 -6.17
CA ILE A 48 -2.27 3.78 -5.97
C ILE A 48 -2.81 2.86 -7.06
N LEU A 49 -1.98 2.53 -8.05
CA LEU A 49 -2.33 1.64 -9.15
C LEU A 49 -1.98 0.19 -8.79
N CYS A 50 -2.96 -0.70 -8.85
CA CYS A 50 -2.79 -2.12 -8.61
C CYS A 50 -3.74 -2.96 -9.47
N ASP A 51 -3.36 -4.19 -9.77
CA ASP A 51 -4.21 -5.13 -10.49
C ASP A 51 -5.38 -5.61 -9.60
N THR A 52 -6.43 -6.14 -10.23
CA THR A 52 -7.67 -6.53 -9.55
C THR A 52 -7.47 -7.36 -8.27
N PRO A 53 -6.66 -8.44 -8.23
CA PRO A 53 -6.48 -9.22 -7.01
C PRO A 53 -5.67 -8.49 -5.93
N ALA A 54 -4.75 -7.58 -6.30
CA ALA A 54 -4.06 -6.74 -5.33
C ALA A 54 -5.01 -5.67 -4.75
N ARG A 55 -5.84 -5.04 -5.57
CA ARG A 55 -6.89 -4.12 -5.10
C ARG A 55 -7.85 -4.82 -4.14
N SER A 56 -8.30 -6.03 -4.48
CA SER A 56 -9.14 -6.84 -3.61
C SER A 56 -8.47 -7.17 -2.27
N TYR A 57 -7.18 -7.47 -2.31
CA TYR A 57 -6.38 -7.74 -1.11
C TYR A 57 -6.24 -6.51 -0.21
N VAL A 58 -5.90 -5.35 -0.77
CA VAL A 58 -5.75 -4.10 -0.02
C VAL A 58 -7.08 -3.63 0.56
N CYS A 59 -8.13 -3.56 -0.26
CA CYS A 59 -9.44 -3.05 0.14
C CYS A 59 -10.29 -4.08 0.91
N LYS A 60 -9.80 -5.30 1.12
CA LYS A 60 -10.53 -6.43 1.74
C LYS A 60 -11.88 -6.72 1.07
N ILE A 61 -11.99 -6.45 -0.23
CA ILE A 61 -13.20 -6.73 -1.03
C ILE A 61 -13.10 -8.13 -1.66
N LYS A 62 -14.22 -8.83 -1.78
CA LYS A 62 -14.27 -10.11 -2.51
C LYS A 62 -13.81 -9.87 -3.96
N GLY A 63 -12.90 -10.70 -4.45
CA GLY A 63 -12.47 -10.64 -5.86
C GLY A 63 -13.60 -11.03 -6.81
N HIS A 64 -13.55 -10.57 -8.07
CA HIS A 64 -14.56 -10.79 -9.11
C HIS A 64 -14.95 -12.27 -9.35
N ASN A 65 -14.15 -13.23 -8.87
CA ASN A 65 -14.38 -14.68 -9.02
C ASN A 65 -14.99 -15.36 -7.78
N ARG A 66 -15.51 -14.63 -6.79
CA ARG A 66 -16.18 -15.25 -5.63
C ARG A 66 -17.67 -15.41 -5.93
N TYR A 67 -18.19 -16.62 -5.73
CA TYR A 67 -19.54 -17.14 -6.06
C TYR A 67 -20.75 -16.32 -5.52
N GLU A 68 -20.48 -15.27 -4.75
CA GLU A 68 -21.47 -14.30 -4.27
C GLU A 68 -20.90 -12.89 -4.56
N GLY A 69 -21.11 -12.42 -5.79
CA GLY A 69 -20.97 -11.02 -6.17
C GLY A 69 -22.35 -10.37 -6.19
N CYS A 70 -22.42 -9.09 -5.81
CA CYS A 70 -23.64 -8.27 -5.98
C CYS A 70 -24.14 -8.29 -7.43
#